data_AF-A0A7C3F001-F1
#
_entry.id   AF-A0A7C3F001-F1
#
_cell.length_a   1.000
_cell.length_b   1.000
_cell.length_c   1.000
_cell.angle_alpha   90.00
_cell.angle_beta   90.00
_cell.angle_gamma   90.00
#
_symmetry.space_group_name_H-M   'P 1'
#
loop_
_entity.id
_entity.type
_entity.pdbx_description
1 polymer ?
#
loop_
_entity_poly.entity_id
_entity_poly.type
_entity_poly.pdbx_seq_one_letter_code
_entity_poly.pdbx_strand_id
1 'polypeptide(L)'
;MYGMADLKRQKKITSKEVECPVKGCNQKVERQRVNFAKKPEFKCPEHKIYISPTTFEYENPKDNFLWSEDNDLLERIKNVKRVQIMLGRDTSEDAVTWNVFRFLERHNLIVPCLQDKIPNLEATRKKPEIIYWSYSQEQDNTWQELKAARREFESRGGSEPDIIVKYDNTLIIIEAKLTSPNKTPSGKKEIPKKIDRTKAKYTNGGGRWFTQVFHSDFETIMHDQKYELMRFWLLGTWVANKNNLDFYLVNLVRDGKENDIEKDFGKHIICSHQKPRRCFVRITWEDIYRYIKKSGLSGKDVDIILRYFENKSVGYKVKVKKSVQTGELQKAFSI
;
A
#
# COMPACT_ATOMS: atom_id res chain seq x y z
N MET A 1 19.99 -2.60 -1.29
CA MET A 1 18.99 -1.68 -1.88
C MET A 1 19.59 -0.30 -2.02
N TYR A 2 19.50 0.32 -3.20
CA TYR A 2 19.93 1.68 -3.44
C TYR A 2 18.88 2.68 -2.93
N GLY A 3 19.30 3.64 -2.11
CA GLY A 3 18.47 4.74 -1.63
C GLY A 3 19.14 6.10 -1.75
N MET A 4 18.66 7.10 -1.01
CA MET A 4 19.16 8.48 -1.03
C MET A 4 20.70 8.60 -0.88
N ALA A 5 21.31 7.73 -0.07
CA ALA A 5 22.74 7.66 0.17
C ALA A 5 23.52 7.12 -1.04
N ASP A 6 22.90 6.26 -1.85
CA ASP A 6 23.54 5.55 -2.96
C ASP A 6 23.24 6.19 -4.31
N LEU A 7 22.14 6.95 -4.41
CA LEU A 7 21.60 7.49 -5.64
C LEU A 7 22.04 8.94 -5.90
N LYS A 8 22.25 9.27 -7.17
CA LYS A 8 22.55 10.64 -7.61
C LYS A 8 21.37 11.55 -7.29
N ARG A 9 21.64 12.71 -6.70
CA ARG A 9 20.60 13.72 -6.42
C ARG A 9 19.92 14.21 -7.70
N GLN A 10 20.69 14.33 -8.77
CA GLN A 10 20.21 14.66 -10.10
C GLN A 10 20.74 13.64 -11.09
N LYS A 11 19.90 13.25 -12.05
CA LYS A 11 20.33 12.42 -13.19
C LYS A 11 19.99 13.09 -14.51
N LYS A 12 20.87 12.94 -15.48
CA LYS A 12 20.68 13.48 -16.83
C LYS A 12 19.71 12.61 -17.62
N ILE A 13 18.73 13.25 -18.26
CA ILE A 13 17.75 12.60 -19.12
C ILE A 13 17.76 13.32 -20.47
N THR A 14 18.07 12.58 -21.53
CA THR A 14 18.04 13.13 -22.91
C THR A 14 16.82 12.61 -23.67
N SER A 15 16.69 12.95 -24.95
CA SER A 15 15.66 12.37 -25.80
C SER A 15 15.90 10.89 -26.10
N LYS A 16 17.16 10.42 -26.04
CA LYS A 16 17.56 9.05 -26.41
C LYS A 16 17.96 8.19 -25.22
N GLU A 17 18.48 8.80 -24.15
CA GLU A 17 19.17 8.07 -23.08
C GLU A 17 18.77 8.55 -21.69
N VAL A 18 18.97 7.68 -20.70
CA VAL A 18 18.87 7.97 -19.28
C VAL A 18 20.15 7.50 -18.59
N GLU A 19 20.70 8.36 -17.75
CA GLU A 19 21.87 8.05 -16.93
C GLU A 19 21.53 7.05 -15.80
N CYS A 20 22.48 6.16 -15.48
CA CYS A 20 22.37 5.30 -14.32
C CYS A 20 22.24 6.12 -13.03
N PRO A 21 21.24 5.82 -12.18
CA PRO A 21 20.95 6.62 -11.00
C PRO A 21 21.92 6.39 -9.83
N VAL A 22 22.81 5.39 -9.87
CA VAL A 22 23.74 5.09 -8.77
C VAL A 22 24.96 6.01 -8.81
N LYS A 23 25.38 6.55 -7.65
CA LYS A 23 26.55 7.44 -7.51
C LYS A 23 27.82 6.75 -8.04
N GLY A 24 28.68 7.51 -8.71
CA GLY A 24 29.93 7.00 -9.30
C GLY A 24 29.77 6.22 -10.61
N CYS A 25 28.56 5.78 -10.96
CA CYS A 25 28.30 5.07 -12.21
C CYS A 25 28.20 6.03 -13.40
N ASN A 26 28.96 5.79 -14.47
CA ASN A 26 28.92 6.64 -15.68
C ASN A 26 28.08 6.05 -16.82
N GLN A 27 27.47 4.88 -16.60
CA GLN A 27 26.66 4.19 -17.60
C GLN A 27 25.41 4.99 -18.00
N LYS A 28 25.05 4.89 -19.27
CA LYS A 28 23.81 5.41 -19.85
C LYS A 28 23.11 4.29 -20.59
N VAL A 29 21.79 4.29 -20.54
CA VAL A 29 20.96 3.28 -21.20
C VAL A 29 19.91 3.96 -22.07
N GLU A 30 19.27 3.22 -22.97
CA GLU A 30 18.20 3.77 -23.79
C GLU A 30 17.04 4.30 -22.94
N ARG A 31 16.39 5.35 -23.44
CA ARG A 31 15.28 5.98 -22.73
C ARG A 31 13.98 5.23 -22.98
N GLN A 32 13.41 4.70 -21.91
CA GLN A 32 12.02 4.24 -21.89
C GLN A 32 11.03 5.42 -22.00
N ARG A 33 9.99 5.27 -22.85
CA ARG A 33 9.03 6.35 -23.17
C ARG A 33 7.58 6.08 -22.79
N VAL A 34 7.15 4.82 -22.83
CA VAL A 34 5.72 4.46 -22.68
C VAL A 34 5.54 3.59 -21.44
N ASN A 35 5.91 2.32 -21.55
CA ASN A 35 5.78 1.34 -20.47
C ASN A 35 7.16 0.96 -19.95
N PHE A 36 7.23 0.66 -18.66
CA PHE A 36 8.44 0.09 -18.07
C PHE A 36 8.64 -1.33 -18.61
N ALA A 37 9.81 -1.61 -19.18
CA ALA A 37 10.19 -2.89 -19.74
C ALA A 37 11.57 -3.33 -19.24
N LYS A 38 11.73 -4.63 -19.01
CA LYS A 38 13.00 -5.27 -18.63
C LYS A 38 13.75 -5.80 -19.84
N LYS A 39 14.23 -4.88 -20.69
CA LYS A 39 15.02 -5.26 -21.87
C LYS A 39 16.51 -4.90 -21.70
N PRO A 40 17.43 -5.64 -22.33
CA PRO A 40 18.88 -5.41 -22.19
C PRO A 40 19.30 -3.96 -22.43
N GLU A 41 18.72 -3.28 -23.41
CA GLU A 41 19.00 -1.88 -23.76
C GLU A 41 18.65 -0.87 -22.66
N PHE A 42 17.84 -1.27 -21.67
CA PHE A 42 17.46 -0.46 -20.51
C PHE A 42 18.22 -0.84 -19.23
N LYS A 43 19.10 -1.84 -19.29
CA LYS A 43 19.80 -2.39 -18.13
C LYS A 43 21.16 -1.74 -17.94
N CYS A 44 21.45 -1.27 -16.74
CA CYS A 44 22.82 -0.95 -16.36
C CYS A 44 23.61 -2.26 -16.11
N PRO A 45 24.70 -2.53 -16.85
CA PRO A 45 25.43 -3.79 -16.73
C PRO A 45 26.14 -3.92 -15.38
N GLU A 46 26.60 -2.81 -14.79
CA GLU A 46 27.31 -2.79 -13.51
C GLU A 46 26.36 -3.04 -12.32
N HIS A 47 25.22 -2.34 -12.29
CA HIS A 47 24.34 -2.29 -11.12
C HIS A 47 23.16 -3.25 -11.22
N LYS A 48 23.00 -3.94 -12.36
CA LYS A 48 21.94 -4.91 -12.62
C LYS A 48 20.52 -4.37 -12.34
N ILE A 49 20.28 -3.12 -12.75
CA ILE A 49 18.98 -2.46 -12.66
C ILE A 49 18.49 -2.03 -14.05
N TYR A 50 17.20 -2.14 -14.29
CA TYR A 50 16.52 -1.59 -15.47
C TYR A 50 16.09 -0.16 -15.16
N ILE A 51 16.44 0.80 -16.02
CA ILE A 51 16.32 2.23 -15.71
C ILE A 51 15.25 2.87 -16.59
N SER A 52 14.43 3.72 -15.97
CA SER A 52 13.51 4.63 -16.64
C SER A 52 13.80 6.08 -16.21
N PRO A 53 13.20 7.09 -16.87
CA PRO A 53 13.36 8.48 -16.47
C PRO A 53 13.00 8.78 -15.01
N THR A 54 12.00 8.09 -14.45
CA THR A 54 11.44 8.39 -13.12
C THR A 54 11.81 7.37 -12.05
N THR A 55 12.16 6.14 -12.40
CA THR A 55 12.46 5.07 -11.43
C THR A 55 13.43 4.05 -12.03
N PHE A 56 13.81 3.04 -11.25
CA PHE A 56 14.45 1.83 -11.75
C PHE A 56 13.78 0.58 -11.13
N GLU A 57 14.09 -0.58 -11.69
CA GLU A 57 13.65 -1.89 -11.21
C GLU A 57 14.86 -2.83 -11.13
N TYR A 58 15.01 -3.53 -10.01
CA TYR A 58 16.06 -4.53 -9.85
C TYR A 58 15.86 -5.69 -10.82
N GLU A 59 16.98 -6.23 -11.32
CA GLU A 59 16.96 -7.50 -12.04
C GLU A 59 16.38 -8.62 -11.17
N ASN A 60 16.94 -8.77 -9.97
CA ASN A 60 16.39 -9.64 -8.94
C ASN A 60 15.49 -8.82 -8.00
N PRO A 61 14.16 -9.05 -7.97
CA PRO A 61 13.25 -8.34 -7.08
C PRO A 61 13.63 -8.44 -5.60
N LYS A 62 14.34 -9.51 -5.20
CA LYS A 62 14.78 -9.72 -3.82
C LYS A 62 15.79 -8.67 -3.34
N ASP A 63 16.47 -7.99 -4.26
CA ASP A 63 17.40 -6.90 -3.91
C ASP A 63 16.67 -5.66 -3.35
N ASN A 64 15.33 -5.66 -3.42
CA ASN A 64 14.44 -4.68 -2.83
C ASN A 64 13.82 -5.12 -1.48
N PHE A 65 14.25 -6.26 -0.91
CA PHE A 65 13.83 -6.71 0.42
C PHE A 65 14.91 -6.51 1.46
N LEU A 66 14.47 -6.33 2.70
CA LEU A 66 15.36 -6.23 3.86
C LEU A 66 15.75 -7.60 4.42
N TRP A 67 14.84 -8.58 4.40
CA TRP A 67 15.05 -9.93 4.94
C TRP A 67 14.86 -10.99 3.86
N SER A 68 15.88 -11.80 3.62
CA SER A 68 15.89 -12.85 2.60
C SER A 68 15.34 -14.18 3.11
N GLU A 69 15.27 -14.37 4.42
CA GLU A 69 14.74 -15.58 5.06
C GLU A 69 13.22 -15.75 4.87
N ASP A 70 12.49 -14.68 4.57
CA ASP A 70 11.03 -14.72 4.39
C ASP A 70 10.60 -15.07 2.94
N ASN A 71 11.54 -15.55 2.12
CA ASN A 71 11.28 -15.87 0.71
C ASN A 71 10.16 -16.90 0.53
N ASP A 72 10.13 -17.96 1.35
CA ASP A 72 9.14 -19.03 1.20
C ASP A 72 7.72 -18.51 1.45
N LEU A 73 7.55 -17.66 2.47
CA LEU A 73 6.28 -16.98 2.73
C LEU A 73 5.87 -16.11 1.54
N LEU A 74 6.81 -15.35 0.99
CA LEU A 74 6.54 -14.49 -0.16
C LEU A 74 6.12 -15.29 -1.40
N GLU A 75 6.74 -16.43 -1.67
CA GLU A 75 6.34 -17.31 -2.78
C GLU A 75 4.93 -17.90 -2.58
N ARG A 76 4.58 -18.30 -1.34
CA ARG A 76 3.20 -18.73 -1.04
C ARG A 76 2.18 -17.61 -1.26
N ILE A 77 2.51 -16.38 -0.85
CA ILE A 77 1.65 -15.21 -1.08
C ILE A 77 1.46 -14.93 -2.56
N LYS A 78 2.52 -15.02 -3.38
CA LYS A 78 2.43 -14.83 -4.85
C LYS A 78 1.47 -15.80 -5.52
N ASN A 79 1.32 -17.01 -5.00
CA ASN A 79 0.38 -18.00 -5.55
C ASN A 79 -1.08 -17.64 -5.30
N VAL A 80 -1.35 -16.76 -4.33
CA VAL A 80 -2.71 -16.34 -3.93
C VAL A 80 -3.05 -14.93 -4.38
N LYS A 81 -2.06 -14.03 -4.42
CA LYS A 81 -2.30 -12.63 -4.78
C LYS A 81 -2.90 -12.52 -6.17
N ARG A 82 -3.94 -11.70 -6.29
CA ARG A 82 -4.74 -11.54 -7.52
C ARG A 82 -4.04 -10.68 -8.56
N VAL A 83 -3.25 -9.70 -8.11
CA VAL A 83 -2.47 -8.81 -8.97
C VAL A 83 -0.99 -9.14 -8.80
N GLN A 84 -0.23 -9.06 -9.89
CA GLN A 84 1.22 -9.29 -9.83
C GLN A 84 1.88 -8.38 -8.77
N ILE A 85 2.52 -8.97 -7.76
CA ILE A 85 3.28 -8.17 -6.78
C ILE A 85 4.45 -7.49 -7.49
N MET A 86 4.48 -6.16 -7.48
CA MET A 86 5.53 -5.40 -8.17
C MET A 86 6.70 -5.10 -7.25
N LEU A 87 7.37 -6.13 -6.76
CA LEU A 87 8.35 -5.98 -5.68
C LEU A 87 9.69 -5.41 -6.09
N GLY A 88 10.08 -5.54 -7.36
CA GLY A 88 11.41 -5.14 -7.81
C GLY A 88 11.58 -3.64 -8.06
N ARG A 89 10.49 -2.86 -8.12
CA ARG A 89 10.61 -1.42 -8.42
C ARG A 89 11.04 -0.66 -7.18
N ASP A 90 11.97 0.27 -7.33
CA ASP A 90 12.32 1.15 -6.21
C ASP A 90 11.08 1.88 -5.69
N THR A 91 10.19 2.32 -6.57
CA THR A 91 8.93 3.00 -6.20
C THR A 91 7.80 2.08 -5.75
N SER A 92 8.07 0.79 -5.52
CA SER A 92 7.04 -0.20 -5.17
C SER A 92 6.42 0.06 -3.81
N GLU A 93 5.10 0.25 -3.82
CA GLU A 93 4.26 0.27 -2.62
C GLU A 93 4.23 -1.09 -1.94
N ASP A 94 4.03 -2.18 -2.72
CA ASP A 94 4.05 -3.55 -2.21
C ASP A 94 5.36 -3.86 -1.46
N ALA A 95 6.51 -3.41 -1.97
CA ALA A 95 7.81 -3.64 -1.32
C ALA A 95 7.97 -2.85 -0.02
N VAL A 96 7.49 -1.61 0.03
CA VAL A 96 7.47 -0.82 1.28
C VAL A 96 6.56 -1.48 2.30
N THR A 97 5.33 -1.85 1.90
CA THR A 97 4.38 -2.57 2.75
C THR A 97 5.00 -3.86 3.30
N TRP A 98 5.60 -4.69 2.45
CA TRP A 98 6.28 -5.91 2.88
C TRP A 98 7.38 -5.63 3.91
N ASN A 99 8.33 -4.75 3.59
CA ASN A 99 9.47 -4.46 4.45
C ASN A 99 9.03 -3.87 5.81
N VAL A 100 8.04 -2.98 5.82
CA VAL A 100 7.58 -2.38 7.07
C VAL A 100 6.78 -3.38 7.91
N PHE A 101 5.80 -4.07 7.32
CA PHE A 101 4.92 -4.95 8.09
C PHE A 101 5.58 -6.26 8.50
N ARG A 102 6.54 -6.79 7.72
CA ARG A 102 7.35 -7.94 8.16
C ARG A 102 8.19 -7.60 9.38
N PHE A 103 8.81 -6.42 9.44
CA PHE A 103 9.48 -5.95 10.64
C PHE A 103 8.51 -5.91 11.82
N LEU A 104 7.39 -5.21 11.68
CA LEU A 104 6.42 -5.06 12.76
C LEU A 104 5.89 -6.42 13.24
N GLU A 105 5.64 -7.37 12.34
CA GLU A 105 5.17 -8.72 12.68
C GLU A 105 6.23 -9.52 13.45
N ARG A 106 7.48 -9.52 12.99
CA ARG A 106 8.58 -10.25 13.63
C ARG A 106 8.87 -9.76 15.05
N HIS A 107 8.61 -8.48 15.31
CA HIS A 107 8.82 -7.85 16.61
C HIS A 107 7.53 -7.69 17.44
N ASN A 108 6.39 -8.24 17.00
CA ASN A 108 5.08 -8.11 17.66
C ASN A 108 4.65 -6.66 17.90
N LEU A 109 4.98 -5.75 16.98
CA LEU A 109 4.73 -4.31 17.09
C LEU A 109 3.50 -3.83 16.30
N ILE A 110 2.83 -4.68 15.52
CA ILE A 110 1.73 -4.25 14.65
C ILE A 110 0.60 -3.60 15.46
N VAL A 111 0.06 -4.30 16.47
CA VAL A 111 -1.01 -3.73 17.30
C VAL A 111 -0.48 -2.53 18.09
N PRO A 112 0.62 -2.64 18.88
CA PRO A 112 1.17 -1.50 19.62
C PRO A 112 1.40 -0.23 18.79
N CYS A 113 1.90 -0.37 17.56
CA CYS A 113 2.15 0.76 16.67
C CYS A 113 0.86 1.47 16.21
N LEU A 114 -0.27 0.77 16.17
CA LEU A 114 -1.56 1.31 15.73
C LEU A 114 -2.37 1.87 16.89
N GLN A 115 -2.14 1.43 18.13
CA GLN A 115 -2.94 1.81 19.30
C GLN A 115 -2.99 3.32 19.55
N ASP A 116 -1.88 4.03 19.37
CA ASP A 116 -1.82 5.48 19.57
C ASP A 116 -2.69 6.27 18.56
N LYS A 117 -3.11 5.63 17.47
CA LYS A 117 -3.80 6.26 16.35
C LYS A 117 -5.21 5.76 16.14
N ILE A 118 -5.52 4.57 16.62
CA ILE A 118 -6.83 3.96 16.47
C ILE A 118 -7.60 4.12 17.80
N PRO A 119 -8.67 4.93 17.83
CA PRO A 119 -9.45 5.13 19.05
C PRO A 119 -10.00 3.81 19.60
N ASN A 120 -9.85 3.60 20.91
CA ASN A 120 -10.34 2.41 21.62
C ASN A 120 -9.77 1.07 21.12
N LEU A 121 -8.59 1.09 20.47
CA LEU A 121 -7.91 -0.14 20.09
C LEU A 121 -7.31 -0.81 21.33
N GLU A 122 -7.93 -1.91 21.75
CA GLU A 122 -7.51 -2.64 22.94
C GLU A 122 -6.14 -3.28 22.75
N ALA A 123 -5.33 -3.24 23.81
CA ALA A 123 -4.07 -3.97 23.83
C ALA A 123 -4.36 -5.47 23.83
N THR A 124 -3.62 -6.21 23.04
CA THR A 124 -3.66 -7.67 23.09
C THR A 124 -2.33 -8.23 23.57
N ARG A 125 -2.41 -9.32 24.33
CA ARG A 125 -1.26 -10.17 24.66
C ARG A 125 -1.09 -11.33 23.66
N LYS A 126 -2.09 -11.58 22.82
CA LYS A 126 -2.03 -12.62 21.80
C LYS A 126 -1.34 -12.08 20.55
N LYS A 127 -0.62 -12.97 19.87
CA LYS A 127 -0.05 -12.63 18.58
C LYS A 127 -1.19 -12.47 17.56
N PRO A 128 -1.30 -11.32 16.86
CA PRO A 128 -2.30 -11.14 15.82
C PRO A 128 -1.97 -12.00 14.59
N GLU A 129 -3.01 -12.46 13.88
CA GLU A 129 -2.87 -13.00 12.53
C GLU A 129 -2.68 -11.84 11.56
N ILE A 130 -1.60 -11.90 10.76
CA ILE A 130 -1.32 -10.93 9.70
C ILE A 130 -1.52 -11.60 8.35
N ILE A 131 -2.43 -11.04 7.58
CA ILE A 131 -2.86 -11.54 6.28
C ILE A 131 -2.38 -10.54 5.22
N TYR A 132 -1.46 -10.98 4.37
CA TYR A 132 -0.83 -10.16 3.33
C TYR A 132 -1.54 -10.34 2.00
N TRP A 133 -2.10 -9.28 1.42
CA TRP A 133 -2.78 -9.33 0.12
C TRP A 133 -3.75 -10.52 -0.01
N SER A 134 -4.59 -10.72 1.01
CA SER A 134 -5.55 -11.85 1.16
C SER A 134 -4.96 -13.19 1.58
N TYR A 135 -3.65 -13.40 1.59
CA TYR A 135 -3.06 -14.67 2.01
C TYR A 135 -3.02 -14.77 3.54
N SER A 136 -3.77 -15.73 4.09
CA SER A 136 -3.77 -16.10 5.49
C SER A 136 -2.73 -17.20 5.71
N GLN A 137 -1.80 -16.94 6.63
CA GLN A 137 -0.78 -17.93 7.03
C GLN A 137 -1.41 -19.08 7.80
N GLU A 138 -2.46 -18.83 8.60
CA GLU A 138 -3.16 -19.88 9.36
C GLU A 138 -3.95 -20.83 8.46
N GLN A 139 -4.55 -20.30 7.40
CA GLN A 139 -5.33 -21.09 6.43
C GLN A 139 -4.48 -21.61 5.26
N ASP A 140 -3.22 -21.19 5.17
CA ASP A 140 -2.31 -21.40 4.04
C ASP A 140 -2.97 -21.16 2.67
N ASN A 141 -3.81 -20.13 2.59
CA ASN A 141 -4.60 -19.84 1.39
C ASN A 141 -5.17 -18.41 1.42
N THR A 142 -5.97 -18.07 0.41
CA THR A 142 -6.85 -16.89 0.47
C THR A 142 -7.73 -16.98 1.71
N TRP A 143 -7.71 -15.93 2.53
CA TRP A 143 -8.55 -15.79 3.71
C TRP A 143 -10.04 -15.95 3.36
N GLN A 144 -10.68 -16.99 3.93
CA GLN A 144 -12.02 -17.41 3.52
C GLN A 144 -13.08 -16.35 3.77
N GLU A 145 -12.97 -15.57 4.84
CA GLU A 145 -13.93 -14.54 5.21
C GLU A 145 -13.94 -13.41 4.16
N LEU A 146 -12.77 -12.97 3.68
CA LEU A 146 -12.68 -12.04 2.57
C LEU A 146 -13.19 -12.66 1.27
N LYS A 147 -12.89 -13.94 0.99
CA LYS A 147 -13.42 -14.64 -0.19
C LYS A 147 -14.96 -14.69 -0.15
N ALA A 148 -15.56 -14.91 1.02
CA ALA A 148 -17.01 -14.87 1.20
C ALA A 148 -17.57 -13.46 0.95
N ALA A 149 -16.96 -12.42 1.50
CA ALA A 149 -17.39 -11.04 1.30
C ALA A 149 -17.31 -10.62 -0.18
N ARG A 150 -16.22 -10.97 -0.87
CA ARG A 150 -16.06 -10.72 -2.32
C ARG A 150 -17.17 -11.40 -3.12
N ARG A 151 -17.50 -12.66 -2.81
CA ARG A 151 -18.59 -13.39 -3.50
C ARG A 151 -19.93 -12.69 -3.34
N GLU A 152 -20.18 -12.16 -2.15
CA GLU A 152 -21.42 -11.43 -1.83
C GLU A 152 -21.53 -10.12 -2.63
N PHE A 153 -20.49 -9.29 -2.61
CA PHE A 153 -20.60 -7.90 -3.09
C PHE A 153 -19.98 -7.64 -4.46
N GLU A 154 -19.08 -8.49 -4.97
CA GLU A 154 -18.24 -8.18 -6.13
C GLU A 154 -18.42 -9.15 -7.28
N SER A 155 -18.52 -8.64 -8.50
CA SER A 155 -18.81 -9.46 -9.69
C SER A 155 -17.56 -9.95 -10.40
N ARG A 156 -16.48 -9.16 -10.45
CA ARG A 156 -15.17 -9.50 -11.06
C ARG A 156 -14.04 -8.73 -10.39
N GLY A 157 -12.83 -9.32 -10.37
CA GLY A 157 -11.58 -8.59 -10.02
C GLY A 157 -11.46 -8.18 -8.55
N GLY A 158 -11.98 -9.01 -7.64
CA GLY A 158 -12.30 -8.61 -6.26
C GLY A 158 -11.21 -7.97 -5.40
N SER A 159 -11.65 -7.26 -4.36
CA SER A 159 -10.85 -6.39 -3.49
C SER A 159 -9.73 -7.07 -2.76
N GLU A 160 -8.51 -6.59 -2.90
CA GLU A 160 -7.32 -7.08 -2.22
C GLU A 160 -6.74 -5.97 -1.35
N PRO A 161 -7.03 -5.96 -0.04
CA PRO A 161 -6.36 -5.03 0.86
C PRO A 161 -4.89 -5.41 1.02
N ASP A 162 -4.04 -4.43 1.30
CA ASP A 162 -2.62 -4.66 1.50
C ASP A 162 -2.34 -5.54 2.71
N ILE A 163 -2.90 -5.16 3.86
CA ILE A 163 -2.74 -5.87 5.13
C ILE A 163 -4.11 -6.02 5.79
N ILE A 164 -4.36 -7.20 6.34
CA ILE A 164 -5.46 -7.44 7.28
C ILE A 164 -4.84 -7.94 8.59
N VAL A 165 -5.24 -7.34 9.70
CA VAL A 165 -4.81 -7.72 11.04
C VAL A 165 -6.04 -8.24 11.78
N LYS A 166 -5.97 -9.49 12.25
CA LYS A 166 -7.05 -10.13 13.01
C LYS A 166 -6.51 -10.57 14.36
N TYR A 167 -7.18 -10.13 15.44
CA TYR A 167 -6.86 -10.56 16.79
C TYR A 167 -8.04 -10.33 17.73
N ASP A 168 -8.19 -11.19 18.72
CA ASP A 168 -9.30 -11.15 19.69
C ASP A 168 -10.65 -10.84 19.01
N ASN A 169 -11.29 -9.73 19.36
CA ASN A 169 -12.56 -9.28 18.78
C ASN A 169 -12.36 -8.14 17.77
N THR A 170 -11.19 -8.00 17.14
CA THR A 170 -10.85 -6.88 16.26
C THR A 170 -10.40 -7.35 14.87
N LEU A 171 -10.91 -6.64 13.86
CA LEU A 171 -10.49 -6.73 12.47
C LEU A 171 -10.01 -5.35 11.99
N ILE A 172 -8.75 -5.28 11.55
CA ILE A 172 -8.19 -4.08 10.93
C ILE A 172 -7.90 -4.40 9.47
N ILE A 173 -8.41 -3.58 8.55
CA ILE A 173 -7.97 -3.57 7.16
C ILE A 173 -7.12 -2.33 6.95
N ILE A 174 -5.94 -2.50 6.37
CA ILE A 174 -5.01 -1.41 6.06
C ILE A 174 -4.84 -1.36 4.54
N GLU A 175 -5.14 -0.20 3.98
CA GLU A 175 -4.81 0.15 2.60
C GLU A 175 -3.62 1.10 2.61
N ALA A 176 -2.54 0.71 1.96
CA ALA A 176 -1.26 1.38 2.00
C ALA A 176 -1.06 2.21 0.73
N LYS A 177 -0.74 3.49 0.87
CA LYS A 177 -0.44 4.41 -0.24
C LYS A 177 0.92 5.06 -0.06
N LEU A 178 1.80 4.85 -1.02
CA LEU A 178 3.12 5.47 -1.10
C LEU A 178 3.13 6.61 -2.13
N THR A 179 2.78 6.32 -3.38
CA THR A 179 2.88 7.29 -4.48
C THR A 179 1.54 7.67 -5.10
N SER A 180 0.61 6.73 -5.17
CA SER A 180 -0.71 6.94 -5.77
C SER A 180 -1.72 7.41 -4.72
N PRO A 181 -2.62 8.35 -5.06
CA PRO A 181 -3.68 8.77 -4.15
C PRO A 181 -4.83 7.74 -4.11
N ASN A 182 -5.76 7.88 -3.16
CA ASN A 182 -6.97 7.05 -3.05
C ASN A 182 -8.07 7.39 -4.08
N LYS A 183 -7.71 8.09 -5.15
CA LYS A 183 -8.67 8.50 -6.18
C LYS A 183 -8.88 7.35 -7.14
N THR A 184 -10.15 7.01 -7.35
CA THR A 184 -10.55 6.06 -8.40
C THR A 184 -10.04 6.55 -9.76
N PRO A 185 -9.11 5.83 -10.42
CA PRO A 185 -8.60 6.24 -11.72
C PRO A 185 -9.65 5.87 -12.77
N SER A 186 -10.62 6.75 -12.95
CA SER A 186 -11.64 6.64 -13.99
C SER A 186 -11.97 8.04 -14.46
N GLY A 187 -11.91 8.28 -15.76
CA GLY A 187 -12.32 9.55 -16.33
C GLY A 187 -13.82 9.80 -16.05
N LYS A 188 -14.27 11.06 -16.05
CA LYS A 188 -15.71 11.39 -15.88
C LYS A 188 -16.64 10.59 -16.81
N LYS A 189 -16.15 10.21 -18.01
CA LYS A 189 -16.87 9.39 -19.00
C LYS A 189 -16.95 7.90 -18.66
N GLU A 190 -16.08 7.39 -17.79
CA GLU A 190 -16.00 5.96 -17.42
C GLU A 190 -16.76 5.63 -16.14
N ILE A 191 -16.97 6.63 -15.27
CA ILE A 191 -17.72 6.48 -14.02
C ILE A 191 -19.15 5.92 -14.27
N PRO A 192 -19.96 6.44 -15.21
CA PRO A 192 -21.30 5.91 -15.46
C PRO A 192 -21.28 4.43 -15.85
N LYS A 193 -20.41 4.04 -16.79
CA LYS A 193 -20.26 2.65 -17.23
C LYS A 193 -19.86 1.73 -16.08
N LYS A 194 -19.04 2.22 -15.14
CA LYS A 194 -18.61 1.44 -13.98
C LYS A 194 -19.74 1.31 -12.95
N ILE A 195 -20.54 2.35 -12.74
CA ILE A 195 -21.74 2.32 -11.90
C ILE A 195 -22.70 1.26 -12.42
N ASP A 196 -23.08 1.33 -13.71
CA ASP A 196 -24.05 0.41 -14.32
C ASP A 196 -23.65 -1.07 -14.14
N ARG A 197 -22.35 -1.36 -14.26
CA ARG A 197 -21.82 -2.72 -14.17
C ARG A 197 -21.74 -3.28 -12.74
N THR A 198 -21.68 -2.42 -11.72
CA THR A 198 -21.25 -2.85 -10.37
C THR A 198 -22.23 -2.50 -9.26
N LYS A 199 -23.02 -1.43 -9.41
CA LYS A 199 -23.92 -0.90 -8.37
C LYS A 199 -24.82 -1.98 -7.76
N ALA A 200 -25.50 -2.77 -8.61
CA ALA A 200 -26.51 -3.71 -8.16
C ALA A 200 -25.98 -4.73 -7.15
N LYS A 201 -24.74 -5.21 -7.34
CA LYS A 201 -24.17 -6.22 -6.45
C LYS A 201 -23.72 -5.63 -5.12
N TYR A 202 -23.12 -4.44 -5.14
CA TYR A 202 -22.73 -3.74 -3.90
C TYR A 202 -23.95 -3.31 -3.07
N THR A 203 -25.00 -2.82 -3.72
CA THR A 203 -26.17 -2.25 -3.02
C THR A 203 -27.16 -3.30 -2.54
N ASN A 204 -27.31 -4.43 -3.25
CA ASN A 204 -28.22 -5.50 -2.86
C ASN A 204 -27.57 -6.62 -2.03
N GLY A 205 -26.25 -6.77 -2.11
CA GLY A 205 -25.52 -7.79 -1.35
C GLY A 205 -25.68 -7.66 0.16
N GLY A 206 -25.53 -8.78 0.86
CA GLY A 206 -25.55 -8.89 2.31
C GLY A 206 -26.89 -8.49 2.92
N GLY A 207 -28.00 -8.71 2.21
CA GLY A 207 -29.32 -8.24 2.66
C GLY A 207 -29.44 -6.72 2.64
N ARG A 208 -28.90 -6.07 1.60
CA ARG A 208 -28.77 -4.60 1.49
C ARG A 208 -27.88 -3.99 2.58
N TRP A 209 -26.78 -4.67 2.90
CA TRP A 209 -25.82 -4.23 3.92
C TRP A 209 -25.30 -2.80 3.68
N PHE A 210 -25.19 -2.40 2.42
CA PHE A 210 -24.76 -1.07 2.01
C PHE A 210 -25.51 0.05 2.73
N THR A 211 -26.84 -0.05 2.86
CA THR A 211 -27.66 1.00 3.50
C THR A 211 -27.48 1.06 5.01
N GLN A 212 -26.85 0.04 5.61
CA GLN A 212 -26.55 0.02 7.04
C GLN A 212 -25.19 0.64 7.38
N VAL A 213 -24.33 0.86 6.39
CA VAL A 213 -22.94 1.29 6.62
C VAL A 213 -22.53 2.56 5.87
N PHE A 214 -23.41 3.08 5.01
CA PHE A 214 -23.22 4.34 4.28
C PHE A 214 -24.41 5.30 4.46
N HIS A 215 -24.11 6.59 4.60
CA HIS A 215 -25.08 7.69 4.50
C HIS A 215 -25.36 8.08 3.04
N SER A 216 -24.34 8.01 2.18
CA SER A 216 -24.45 8.36 0.77
C SER A 216 -24.81 7.16 -0.08
N ASP A 217 -25.48 7.40 -1.21
CA ASP A 217 -25.67 6.37 -2.22
C ASP A 217 -24.36 6.00 -2.95
N PHE A 218 -24.40 4.89 -3.67
CA PHE A 218 -23.26 4.34 -4.38
C PHE A 218 -22.69 5.32 -5.41
N GLU A 219 -23.56 6.00 -6.16
CA GLU A 219 -23.17 6.95 -7.20
C GLU A 219 -22.44 8.18 -6.65
N THR A 220 -22.92 8.74 -5.55
CA THR A 220 -22.30 9.88 -4.88
C THR A 220 -20.87 9.55 -4.49
N ILE A 221 -20.66 8.38 -3.87
CA ILE A 221 -19.33 7.90 -3.46
C ILE A 221 -18.41 7.67 -4.68
N MET A 222 -18.98 7.16 -5.79
CA MET A 222 -18.27 6.97 -7.05
C MET A 222 -17.84 8.29 -7.69
N HIS A 223 -18.70 9.30 -7.67
CA HIS A 223 -18.41 10.63 -8.18
C HIS A 223 -17.37 11.36 -7.33
N ASP A 224 -17.36 11.13 -6.02
CA ASP A 224 -16.33 11.58 -5.08
C ASP A 224 -15.03 10.75 -5.16
N GLN A 225 -14.98 9.79 -6.10
CA GLN A 225 -13.83 8.95 -6.43
C GLN A 225 -13.33 8.06 -5.28
N LYS A 226 -14.19 7.72 -4.31
CA LYS A 226 -13.85 6.91 -3.12
C LYS A 226 -14.20 5.41 -3.25
N TYR A 227 -14.28 4.89 -4.47
CA TYR A 227 -14.72 3.50 -4.74
C TYR A 227 -13.89 2.43 -4.02
N GLU A 228 -12.57 2.60 -3.95
CA GLU A 228 -11.68 1.63 -3.30
C GLU A 228 -11.90 1.57 -1.79
N LEU A 229 -11.90 2.74 -1.13
CA LEU A 229 -12.22 2.85 0.30
C LEU A 229 -13.63 2.34 0.61
N MET A 230 -14.61 2.65 -0.25
CA MET A 230 -15.98 2.12 -0.14
C MET A 230 -16.01 0.59 -0.19
N ARG A 231 -15.25 -0.02 -1.10
CA ARG A 231 -15.17 -1.49 -1.19
C ARG A 231 -14.62 -2.07 0.11
N PHE A 232 -13.50 -1.57 0.61
CA PHE A 232 -12.90 -2.09 1.83
C PHE A 232 -13.77 -1.86 3.06
N TRP A 233 -14.42 -0.70 3.15
CA TRP A 233 -15.41 -0.42 4.20
C TRP A 233 -16.57 -1.41 4.15
N LEU A 234 -17.18 -1.62 2.99
CA LEU A 234 -18.33 -2.52 2.84
C LEU A 234 -17.95 -3.97 3.19
N LEU A 235 -16.87 -4.48 2.63
CA LEU A 235 -16.44 -5.86 2.86
C LEU A 235 -16.03 -6.08 4.32
N GLY A 236 -15.20 -5.18 4.87
CA GLY A 236 -14.68 -5.30 6.22
C GLY A 236 -15.77 -5.20 7.28
N THR A 237 -16.69 -4.22 7.14
CA THR A 237 -17.82 -4.08 8.08
C THR A 237 -18.78 -5.27 8.03
N TRP A 238 -18.98 -5.88 6.87
CA TRP A 238 -19.80 -7.09 6.74
C TRP A 238 -19.15 -8.30 7.39
N VAL A 239 -17.85 -8.52 7.15
CA VAL A 239 -17.09 -9.59 7.80
C VAL A 239 -17.10 -9.40 9.31
N ALA A 240 -16.84 -8.19 9.79
CA ALA A 240 -16.84 -7.88 11.21
C ALA A 240 -18.23 -8.12 11.84
N ASN A 241 -19.31 -7.71 11.18
CA ASN A 241 -20.66 -7.96 11.66
C ASN A 241 -20.98 -9.46 11.78
N LYS A 242 -20.62 -10.26 10.78
CA LYS A 242 -20.86 -11.71 10.80
C LYS A 242 -20.11 -12.44 11.91
N ASN A 243 -18.98 -11.90 12.35
CA ASN A 243 -18.11 -12.51 13.34
C ASN A 243 -18.15 -11.77 14.69
N ASN A 244 -19.06 -10.80 14.86
CA ASN A 244 -19.16 -9.95 16.05
C ASN A 244 -17.80 -9.31 16.44
N LEU A 245 -17.11 -8.75 15.45
CA LEU A 245 -15.83 -8.05 15.61
C LEU A 245 -16.02 -6.54 15.53
N ASP A 246 -15.11 -5.83 16.18
CA ASP A 246 -14.82 -4.43 15.92
C ASP A 246 -14.07 -4.30 14.60
N PHE A 247 -14.38 -3.25 13.85
CA PHE A 247 -13.77 -3.00 12.55
C PHE A 247 -13.05 -1.67 12.48
N TYR A 248 -11.85 -1.69 11.92
CA TYR A 248 -11.07 -0.51 11.63
C TYR A 248 -10.60 -0.56 10.18
N LEU A 249 -10.87 0.50 9.42
CA LEU A 249 -10.26 0.72 8.11
C LEU A 249 -9.20 1.81 8.25
N VAL A 250 -7.95 1.43 8.01
CA VAL A 250 -6.79 2.32 8.07
C VAL A 250 -6.38 2.69 6.66
N ASN A 251 -6.35 3.99 6.38
CA ASN A 251 -5.69 4.54 5.20
C ASN A 251 -4.27 4.97 5.58
N LEU A 252 -3.28 4.14 5.24
CA LEU A 252 -1.88 4.36 5.55
C LEU A 252 -1.22 5.14 4.42
N VAL A 253 -0.88 6.40 4.65
CA VAL A 253 -0.38 7.33 3.62
C VAL A 253 0.96 7.94 4.01
N ARG A 254 1.56 8.73 3.14
CA ARG A 254 2.68 9.60 3.54
C ARG A 254 2.19 10.84 4.25
N ASP A 255 3.02 11.38 5.14
CA ASP A 255 2.72 12.66 5.77
C ASP A 255 2.57 13.79 4.72
N GLY A 256 1.68 14.72 5.01
CA GLY A 256 1.25 15.77 4.07
C GLY A 256 0.44 15.28 2.86
N LYS A 257 0.09 13.98 2.77
CA LYS A 257 -0.83 13.44 1.75
C LYS A 257 -2.16 13.07 2.38
N GLU A 258 -3.24 13.27 1.60
CA GLU A 258 -4.59 12.85 1.98
C GLU A 258 -5.02 13.38 3.36
N ASN A 259 -4.60 14.61 3.73
CA ASN A 259 -4.80 15.17 5.08
C ASN A 259 -6.28 15.22 5.48
N ASP A 260 -7.17 15.50 4.52
CA ASP A 260 -8.61 15.62 4.74
C ASP A 260 -9.37 14.31 4.51
N ILE A 261 -8.68 13.18 4.29
CA ILE A 261 -9.33 11.93 3.86
C ILE A 261 -10.36 11.38 4.86
N GLU A 262 -10.11 11.55 6.16
CA GLU A 262 -11.06 11.15 7.20
C GLU A 262 -12.37 11.93 7.09
N LYS A 263 -12.30 13.23 6.79
CA LYS A 263 -13.48 14.07 6.54
C LYS A 263 -14.12 13.73 5.19
N ASP A 264 -13.32 13.64 4.14
CA ASP A 264 -13.75 13.43 2.77
C ASP A 264 -14.44 12.07 2.57
N PHE A 265 -13.93 11.01 3.20
CA PHE A 265 -14.58 9.70 3.17
C PHE A 265 -15.57 9.53 4.31
N GLY A 266 -15.30 10.13 5.48
CA GLY A 266 -16.14 10.09 6.69
C GLY A 266 -17.56 10.57 6.44
N LYS A 267 -17.76 11.60 5.62
CA LYS A 267 -19.12 12.08 5.24
C LYS A 267 -20.00 11.01 4.59
N HIS A 268 -19.41 9.95 4.04
CA HIS A 268 -20.16 8.89 3.36
C HIS A 268 -20.51 7.71 4.26
N ILE A 269 -19.79 7.50 5.35
CA ILE A 269 -19.83 6.26 6.12
C ILE A 269 -20.52 6.45 7.48
N ILE A 270 -21.16 5.38 7.96
CA ILE A 270 -21.76 5.33 9.28
C ILE A 270 -20.71 4.77 10.26
N CYS A 271 -20.05 5.65 11.01
CA CYS A 271 -19.14 5.27 12.10
C CYS A 271 -19.88 5.25 13.45
N SER A 272 -19.60 4.26 14.30
CA SER A 272 -20.14 4.20 15.66
C SER A 272 -19.03 4.51 16.67
N HIS A 273 -19.10 5.69 17.30
CA HIS A 273 -18.11 6.16 18.28
C HIS A 273 -18.42 5.73 19.72
N GLN A 274 -19.59 5.12 19.99
CA GLN A 274 -20.10 4.94 21.35
C GLN A 274 -19.68 3.64 22.06
N LYS A 275 -18.71 2.88 21.52
CA LYS A 275 -17.98 1.67 22.01
C LYS A 275 -17.85 0.73 20.81
N PRO A 276 -16.63 0.45 20.34
CA PRO A 276 -16.36 0.44 18.92
C PRO A 276 -17.21 -0.62 18.24
N ARG A 277 -17.57 -0.35 16.99
CA ARG A 277 -17.87 -1.44 16.05
C ARG A 277 -17.27 -1.15 14.67
N ARG A 278 -17.06 0.14 14.29
CA ARG A 278 -16.56 0.57 12.97
C ARG A 278 -15.90 1.95 13.03
N CYS A 279 -14.65 2.09 12.61
CA CYS A 279 -13.96 3.38 12.49
C CYS A 279 -13.06 3.43 11.24
N PHE A 280 -12.99 4.60 10.61
CA PHE A 280 -12.06 4.89 9.53
C PHE A 280 -11.02 5.90 10.02
N VAL A 281 -9.74 5.59 9.82
CA VAL A 281 -8.64 6.42 10.31
C VAL A 281 -7.55 6.59 9.27
N ARG A 282 -6.88 7.74 9.33
CA ARG A 282 -5.66 8.04 8.57
C ARG A 282 -4.45 7.83 9.48
N ILE A 283 -3.51 7.02 9.03
CA ILE A 283 -2.20 6.83 9.67
C ILE A 283 -1.12 7.17 8.65
N THR A 284 0.04 7.63 9.11
CA THR A 284 1.17 7.89 8.21
C THR A 284 2.29 6.85 8.36
N TRP A 285 3.04 6.63 7.28
CA TRP A 285 4.30 5.88 7.33
C TRP A 285 5.27 6.49 8.35
N GLU A 286 5.27 7.82 8.49
CA GLU A 286 6.05 8.56 9.46
C GLU A 286 5.58 8.34 10.91
N ASP A 287 4.29 8.06 11.16
CA ASP A 287 3.80 7.62 12.47
C ASP A 287 4.45 6.28 12.86
N ILE A 288 4.50 5.33 11.92
CA ILE A 288 5.15 4.03 12.12
C ILE A 288 6.65 4.20 12.41
N TYR A 289 7.36 5.01 11.61
CA TYR A 289 8.78 5.31 11.85
C TYR A 289 9.00 5.90 13.24
N ARG A 290 8.20 6.91 13.63
CA ARG A 290 8.31 7.56 14.94
C ARG A 290 8.04 6.58 16.07
N TYR A 291 7.08 5.66 15.90
CA TYR A 291 6.81 4.61 16.87
C TYR A 291 8.00 3.67 17.03
N ILE A 292 8.53 3.11 15.93
CA ILE A 292 9.70 2.21 15.96
C ILE A 292 10.88 2.89 16.66
N LYS A 293 11.18 4.14 16.31
CA LYS A 293 12.27 4.92 16.90
C LYS A 293 12.11 5.15 18.41
N LYS A 294 10.87 5.27 18.89
CA LYS A 294 10.53 5.50 20.31
C LYS A 294 10.30 4.21 21.11
N SER A 295 10.18 3.06 20.44
CA SER A 295 9.85 1.78 21.07
C SER A 295 10.88 1.27 22.09
N GLY A 296 12.08 1.87 22.13
CA GLY A 296 13.18 1.43 22.98
C GLY A 296 13.83 0.13 22.53
N LEU A 297 13.35 -0.47 21.42
CA LEU A 297 14.00 -1.62 20.80
C LEU A 297 15.37 -1.24 20.26
N SER A 298 16.32 -2.14 20.42
CA SER A 298 17.68 -2.02 19.91
C SER A 298 18.06 -3.27 19.15
N GLY A 299 18.96 -3.14 18.18
CA GLY A 299 19.54 -4.26 17.46
C GLY A 299 19.54 -4.06 15.96
N LYS A 300 20.18 -5.00 15.28
CA LYS A 300 20.45 -4.91 13.83
C LYS A 300 19.19 -4.70 12.99
N ASP A 301 18.10 -5.39 13.30
CA ASP A 301 16.84 -5.26 12.54
C ASP A 301 16.22 -3.86 12.69
N VAL A 302 16.29 -3.28 13.89
CA VAL A 302 15.83 -1.91 14.16
C VAL A 302 16.66 -0.90 13.37
N ASP A 303 17.97 -1.04 13.38
CA ASP A 303 18.87 -0.16 12.62
C ASP A 303 18.62 -0.26 11.11
N ILE A 304 18.36 -1.48 10.61
CA ILE A 304 18.05 -1.72 9.20
C ILE A 304 16.75 -1.02 8.81
N ILE A 305 15.66 -1.18 9.57
CA ILE A 305 14.37 -0.60 9.20
C ILE A 305 14.37 0.94 9.34
N LEU A 306 15.04 1.49 10.37
CA LEU A 306 15.15 2.95 10.53
C LEU A 306 15.95 3.56 9.37
N ARG A 307 17.09 2.95 9.02
CA ARG A 307 17.87 3.35 7.85
C ARG A 307 17.08 3.19 6.56
N TYR A 308 16.26 2.15 6.44
CA TYR A 308 15.40 1.97 5.28
C TYR A 308 14.44 3.14 5.10
N PHE A 309 13.72 3.54 6.15
CA PHE A 309 12.85 4.72 6.13
C PHE A 309 13.62 6.00 5.74
N GLU A 310 14.74 6.27 6.41
CA GLU A 310 15.54 7.49 6.17
C GLU A 310 16.14 7.55 4.75
N ASN A 311 16.45 6.38 4.18
CA ASN A 311 17.11 6.25 2.89
C ASN A 311 16.13 6.01 1.73
N LYS A 312 14.84 5.74 1.99
CA LYS A 312 13.90 5.36 0.94
C LYS A 312 13.61 6.52 -0.01
N SER A 313 13.67 6.21 -1.31
CA SER A 313 13.31 7.12 -2.40
C SER A 313 11.93 6.78 -2.99
N VAL A 314 11.25 7.76 -3.59
CA VAL A 314 10.10 7.57 -4.50
C VAL A 314 10.47 7.92 -5.95
N GLY A 315 11.74 7.70 -6.29
CA GLY A 315 12.28 7.93 -7.62
C GLY A 315 12.56 9.41 -7.90
N TYR A 316 12.47 9.78 -9.17
CA TYR A 316 12.89 11.06 -9.70
C TYR A 316 11.71 11.84 -10.26
N LYS A 317 11.60 13.10 -9.84
CA LYS A 317 10.70 14.07 -10.47
C LYS A 317 11.41 14.67 -11.70
N VAL A 318 10.87 14.45 -12.88
CA VAL A 318 11.44 15.00 -14.12
C VAL A 318 11.10 16.49 -14.24
N LYS A 319 12.11 17.32 -14.39
CA LYS A 319 12.02 18.76 -14.69
C LYS A 319 12.55 19.02 -16.10
N VAL A 320 11.84 19.86 -16.86
CA VAL A 320 12.24 20.29 -18.20
C VAL A 320 12.77 21.72 -18.11
N LYS A 321 14.02 21.96 -18.53
CA LYS A 321 14.60 23.30 -18.67
C LYS A 321 15.36 23.40 -19.98
N LYS A 322 15.01 24.37 -20.84
CA LYS A 322 15.73 24.71 -22.08
C LYS A 322 16.19 23.46 -22.86
N SER A 323 15.23 22.63 -23.29
CA SER A 323 15.39 21.34 -24.00
C SER A 323 16.17 20.20 -23.30
N VAL A 324 16.69 20.41 -22.09
CA VAL A 324 17.32 19.36 -21.26
C VAL A 324 16.36 18.91 -20.17
N GLN A 325 16.22 17.59 -20.01
CA GLN A 325 15.46 17.01 -18.90
C GLN A 325 16.41 16.57 -17.79
N THR A 326 16.04 16.90 -16.55
CA THR A 326 16.78 16.47 -15.37
C THR A 326 15.81 15.75 -14.45
N GLY A 327 16.20 14.59 -13.94
CA GLY A 327 15.48 13.93 -12.85
C GLY A 327 16.03 14.44 -11.54
N GLU A 328 15.17 14.91 -10.65
CA GLU A 328 15.55 15.25 -9.26
C GLU A 328 15.03 14.16 -8.32
N LEU A 329 15.95 13.53 -7.59
CA LEU A 329 15.63 12.46 -6.65
C LEU A 329 14.70 12.97 -5.54
N GLN A 330 13.69 12.20 -5.19
CA GLN A 330 12.68 12.54 -4.20
C GLN A 330 12.76 11.55 -3.02
N LYS A 331 12.81 12.07 -1.80
CA LYS A 331 12.65 11.25 -0.59
C LYS A 331 11.25 10.65 -0.55
N ALA A 332 11.15 9.43 -0.05
CA ALA A 332 9.87 8.81 0.22
C ALA A 332 9.16 9.52 1.38
N PHE A 333 9.83 9.62 2.53
CA PHE A 333 9.22 10.07 3.78
C PHE A 333 9.82 11.39 4.28
N SER A 334 9.01 12.14 5.03
CA SER A 334 9.41 13.43 5.62
C SER A 334 10.02 13.23 7.02
N ILE A 335 11.20 12.59 7.04
CA ILE A 335 11.94 12.18 8.25
C ILE A 335 13.23 12.99 8.40
#